data_AF-A0A151Z8C2-F1
#
_entry.id   AF-A0A151Z8C2-F1
#
_cell.length_a   1.000
_cell.length_b   1.000
_cell.length_c   1.000
_cell.angle_alpha   90.00
_cell.angle_beta   90.00
_cell.angle_gamma   90.00
#
_symmetry.space_group_name_H-M   'P 1'
#
loop_
_entity.id
_entity.type
_entity.pdbx_description
1 polymer ?
#
loop_
_entity_poly.entity_id
_entity_poly.type
_entity_poly.pdbx_seq_one_letter_code
_entity_poly.pdbx_strand_id
1 'polypeptide(L)'
;MFLLDIYFSKLKKRYIHKRRKQKRLLYNSNKFNSTTSYQQQQQYQQQRKKKQEMSWRALLSHNLQEIRIHFCQSAQSSEGLRNFVVKNYSDIKKLNPKLPFLIREAHGIEPVIYARYDWGKEEKKVVTNLTEQEVEEKLKELCLLGNKMDKSPESELDEPDIVTSYQKPILTYRTVF
;
A
#
# COMPACT_ATOMS: atom_id res chain seq x y z
N MET A 1 42.21 -42.69 -49.59
CA MET A 1 42.48 -41.70 -48.51
C MET A 1 41.58 -40.47 -48.55
N PHE A 2 41.27 -39.86 -49.71
CA PHE A 2 40.50 -38.60 -49.80
C PHE A 2 39.02 -38.61 -49.33
N LEU A 3 38.34 -39.76 -49.34
CA LEU A 3 36.90 -39.83 -48.99
C LEU A 3 36.64 -39.78 -47.47
N LEU A 4 37.57 -40.28 -46.65
CA LEU A 4 37.44 -40.26 -45.19
C LEU A 4 37.65 -38.86 -44.61
N ASP A 5 38.54 -38.05 -45.20
CA ASP A 5 38.80 -36.67 -44.76
C ASP A 5 37.62 -35.72 -45.06
N ILE A 6 36.95 -35.92 -46.20
CA ILE A 6 35.72 -35.18 -46.54
C ILE A 6 34.59 -35.56 -45.56
N TYR A 7 34.48 -36.83 -45.21
CA TYR A 7 33.48 -37.33 -44.27
C TYR A 7 33.74 -36.78 -42.84
N PHE A 8 34.98 -36.83 -42.37
CA PHE A 8 35.39 -36.26 -41.08
C PHE A 8 35.20 -34.73 -41.03
N SER A 9 35.51 -34.01 -42.12
CA SER A 9 35.29 -32.56 -42.22
C SER A 9 33.80 -32.20 -42.17
N LYS A 10 32.94 -32.96 -42.86
CA LYS A 10 31.47 -32.80 -42.79
C LYS A 10 30.92 -33.11 -41.39
N LEU A 11 31.41 -34.15 -40.73
CA LEU A 11 31.03 -34.49 -39.35
C LEU A 11 31.48 -33.42 -38.34
N LYS A 12 32.71 -32.90 -38.47
CA LYS A 12 33.23 -31.81 -37.62
C LYS A 12 32.42 -30.53 -37.80
N LYS A 13 32.05 -30.17 -39.04
CA LYS A 13 31.16 -29.03 -39.34
C LYS A 13 29.75 -29.24 -38.76
N ARG A 14 29.16 -30.43 -38.91
CA ARG A 14 27.87 -30.78 -38.30
C ARG A 14 27.91 -30.73 -36.76
N TYR A 15 28.98 -31.22 -36.15
CA TYR A 15 29.19 -31.18 -34.70
C TYR A 15 29.33 -29.74 -34.17
N ILE A 16 30.14 -28.91 -34.84
CA ILE A 16 30.30 -27.49 -34.50
C ILE A 16 28.97 -26.73 -34.63
N HIS A 17 28.19 -27.01 -35.69
CA HIS A 17 26.88 -26.39 -35.89
C HIS A 17 25.87 -26.82 -34.81
N LYS A 18 25.82 -28.11 -34.46
CA LYS A 18 24.95 -28.63 -33.38
C LYS A 18 25.31 -28.01 -32.02
N ARG A 19 26.60 -27.89 -31.71
CA ARG A 19 27.10 -27.26 -30.47
C ARG A 19 26.82 -25.75 -30.42
N ARG A 20 26.92 -25.04 -31.55
CA ARG A 20 26.54 -23.62 -31.66
C ARG A 20 25.03 -23.42 -31.46
N LYS A 21 24.20 -24.28 -32.06
CA LYS A 21 22.74 -24.26 -31.86
C LYS A 21 22.38 -24.49 -30.39
N GLN A 22 23.00 -25.47 -29.73
CA GLN A 22 22.81 -25.72 -28.29
C GLN A 22 23.27 -24.56 -27.39
N LYS A 23 24.45 -23.98 -27.63
CA LYS A 23 24.91 -22.80 -26.87
C LYS A 23 23.98 -21.60 -27.03
N ARG A 24 23.42 -21.39 -28.24
CA ARG A 24 22.46 -20.31 -28.52
C ARG A 24 21.11 -20.54 -27.83
N LEU A 25 20.65 -21.80 -27.78
CA LEU A 25 19.43 -22.18 -27.06
C LEU A 25 19.60 -21.99 -25.54
N LEU A 26 20.74 -22.42 -24.97
CA LEU A 26 21.06 -22.22 -23.55
C LEU A 26 21.18 -20.74 -23.17
N TYR A 27 21.79 -19.91 -24.04
CA TYR A 27 21.85 -18.47 -23.83
C TYR A 27 20.45 -17.82 -23.89
N ASN A 28 19.63 -18.21 -24.86
CA ASN A 28 18.26 -17.70 -24.99
C ASN A 28 17.36 -18.15 -23.84
N SER A 29 17.47 -19.39 -23.35
CA SER A 29 16.71 -19.88 -22.20
C SER A 29 17.11 -19.16 -20.91
N ASN A 30 18.42 -18.98 -20.67
CA ASN A 30 18.89 -18.28 -19.47
C ASN A 30 18.52 -16.79 -19.50
N LYS A 31 18.52 -16.15 -20.68
CA LYS A 31 18.08 -14.76 -20.85
C LYS A 31 16.56 -14.62 -20.66
N PHE A 32 15.75 -15.58 -21.12
CA PHE A 32 14.31 -15.56 -20.94
C PHE A 32 13.89 -15.82 -19.48
N ASN A 33 14.60 -16.72 -18.78
CA ASN A 33 14.35 -17.02 -17.37
C ASN A 33 14.72 -15.84 -16.46
N SER A 34 15.80 -15.11 -16.76
CA SER A 34 16.15 -13.91 -16.01
C SER A 34 15.19 -12.75 -16.29
N THR A 35 14.78 -12.52 -17.54
CA THR A 35 13.77 -11.47 -17.83
C THR A 35 12.43 -11.75 -17.15
N THR A 36 12.01 -13.03 -17.09
CA THR A 36 10.76 -13.42 -16.45
C THR A 36 10.81 -13.19 -14.93
N SER A 37 11.93 -13.49 -14.26
CA SER A 37 12.06 -13.25 -12.81
C SER A 37 12.07 -11.75 -12.47
N TYR A 38 12.72 -10.91 -13.28
CA TYR A 38 12.68 -9.46 -13.08
C TYR A 38 11.28 -8.89 -13.29
N GLN A 39 10.55 -9.32 -14.32
CA GLN A 39 9.16 -8.90 -14.55
C GLN A 39 8.24 -9.33 -13.41
N GLN A 40 8.41 -10.54 -12.89
CA GLN A 40 7.63 -11.05 -11.76
C GLN A 40 7.95 -10.30 -10.46
N GLN A 41 9.21 -9.94 -10.22
CA GLN A 41 9.61 -9.08 -9.10
C GLN A 41 9.03 -7.67 -9.21
N GLN A 42 9.05 -7.07 -10.41
CA GLN A 42 8.44 -5.76 -10.68
C GLN A 42 6.93 -5.79 -10.40
N GLN A 43 6.25 -6.83 -10.89
CA GLN A 43 4.81 -7.00 -10.67
C GLN A 43 4.50 -7.23 -9.18
N TYR A 44 5.33 -7.99 -8.46
CA TYR A 44 5.19 -8.20 -7.01
C TYR A 44 5.41 -6.91 -6.21
N GLN A 45 6.37 -6.07 -6.60
CA GLN A 45 6.59 -4.76 -6.00
C GLN A 45 5.43 -3.79 -6.29
N GLN A 46 4.88 -3.81 -7.51
CA GLN A 46 3.69 -3.04 -7.86
C GLN A 46 2.46 -3.53 -7.10
N GLN A 47 2.29 -4.85 -6.94
CA GLN A 47 1.24 -5.44 -6.13
C GLN A 47 1.43 -5.14 -4.63
N ARG A 48 2.67 -5.12 -4.10
CA ARG A 48 2.96 -4.70 -2.72
C ARG A 48 2.73 -3.21 -2.51
N LYS A 49 3.11 -2.35 -3.47
CA LYS A 49 2.79 -0.92 -3.43
C LYS A 49 1.28 -0.72 -3.46
N LYS A 50 0.56 -1.36 -4.39
CA LYS A 50 -0.91 -1.39 -4.42
C LYS A 50 -1.52 -1.99 -3.16
N LYS A 51 -0.91 -3.00 -2.56
CA LYS A 51 -1.38 -3.63 -1.31
C LYS A 51 -1.09 -2.77 -0.08
N GLN A 52 -0.04 -1.94 -0.07
CA GLN A 52 0.16 -0.91 0.95
C GLN A 52 -0.79 0.28 0.73
N GLU A 53 -1.14 0.54 -0.52
CA GLU A 53 -2.24 1.43 -0.91
C GLU A 53 -3.59 0.89 -0.42
N MET A 54 -3.77 -0.44 -0.40
CA MET A 54 -4.92 -1.15 0.20
C MET A 54 -4.74 -1.29 1.73
N SER A 55 -5.38 -0.55 2.59
CA SER A 55 -6.24 0.61 2.48
C SER A 55 -5.83 1.39 3.71
N TRP A 56 -4.98 2.40 3.57
CA TRP A 56 -4.60 3.25 4.70
C TRP A 56 -5.83 3.84 5.41
N ARG A 57 -6.96 3.89 4.70
CA ARG A 57 -8.29 4.21 5.24
C ARG A 57 -8.73 3.20 6.30
N ALA A 58 -8.47 1.90 6.15
CA ALA A 58 -8.83 0.89 7.16
C ALA A 58 -7.94 0.99 8.41
N LEU A 59 -6.70 1.47 8.28
CA LEU A 59 -5.77 1.66 9.40
C LEU A 59 -6.08 2.91 10.24
N LEU A 60 -7.09 3.71 9.86
CA LEU A 60 -7.45 4.91 10.62
C LEU A 60 -7.87 4.55 12.04
N SER A 61 -8.69 3.52 12.23
CA SER A 61 -9.12 3.09 13.58
C SER A 61 -8.01 2.51 14.44
N HIS A 62 -6.99 1.91 13.82
CA HIS A 62 -5.82 1.41 14.55
C HIS A 62 -4.86 2.51 14.97
N ASN A 63 -4.77 3.61 14.22
CA ASN A 63 -3.76 4.64 14.41
C ASN A 63 -4.27 5.92 15.06
N LEU A 64 -5.59 6.11 15.09
CA LEU A 64 -6.23 7.32 15.59
C LEU A 64 -7.29 6.92 16.61
N GLN A 65 -7.37 7.66 17.70
CA GLN A 65 -8.47 7.53 18.65
C GLN A 65 -9.70 8.30 18.19
N GLU A 66 -9.51 9.44 17.51
CA GLU A 66 -10.61 10.31 17.06
C GLU A 66 -10.17 11.19 15.89
N ILE A 67 -11.09 11.44 14.96
CA ILE A 67 -10.95 12.46 13.92
C ILE A 67 -12.03 13.52 14.11
N ARG A 68 -11.63 14.79 14.12
CA ARG A 68 -12.57 15.92 14.06
C ARG A 68 -12.31 16.75 12.83
N ILE A 69 -13.36 17.06 12.09
CA ILE A 69 -13.30 17.92 10.92
C ILE A 69 -14.14 19.16 11.19
N HIS A 70 -13.50 20.31 11.05
CA HIS A 70 -14.13 21.62 11.16
C HIS A 70 -14.10 22.29 9.80
N PHE A 71 -15.25 22.75 9.30
CA PHE A 71 -15.32 23.51 8.04
C PHE A 71 -16.52 24.44 7.94
N CYS A 72 -16.49 25.33 6.95
CA CYS A 72 -17.58 26.25 6.65
C CYS A 72 -18.53 25.70 5.57
N GLN A 73 -19.83 25.87 5.75
CA GLN A 73 -20.85 25.37 4.81
C GLN A 73 -20.85 26.13 3.48
N SER A 74 -20.56 27.43 3.50
CA SER A 74 -20.74 28.32 2.35
C SER A 74 -19.43 28.83 1.74
N ALA A 75 -18.34 28.91 2.51
CA ALA A 75 -17.09 29.48 2.02
C ALA A 75 -16.46 28.62 0.91
N GLN A 76 -15.88 29.26 -0.09
CA GLN A 76 -15.18 28.58 -1.18
C GLN A 76 -13.92 27.85 -0.68
N SER A 77 -13.29 28.38 0.37
CA SER A 77 -12.06 27.82 0.95
C SER A 77 -12.20 26.41 1.50
N SER A 78 -13.42 26.02 1.88
CA SER A 78 -13.76 24.70 2.42
C SER A 78 -14.40 23.76 1.40
N GLU A 79 -14.54 24.16 0.13
CA GLU A 79 -15.27 23.36 -0.87
C GLU A 79 -14.68 21.96 -1.05
N GLY A 80 -13.36 21.83 -1.23
CA GLY A 80 -12.73 20.53 -1.43
C GLY A 80 -12.90 19.60 -0.23
N LEU A 81 -12.82 20.13 1.00
CA LEU A 81 -13.05 19.35 2.22
C LEU A 81 -14.52 18.91 2.33
N ARG A 82 -15.49 19.77 2.01
CA ARG A 82 -16.92 19.42 1.99
C ARG A 82 -17.19 18.28 1.03
N ASN A 83 -16.72 18.40 -0.21
CA ASN A 83 -16.96 17.40 -1.23
C ASN A 83 -16.27 16.07 -0.87
N PHE A 84 -15.07 16.12 -0.29
CA PHE A 84 -14.37 14.95 0.24
C PHE A 84 -15.22 14.23 1.29
N VAL A 85 -15.77 14.95 2.27
CA VAL A 85 -16.61 14.37 3.33
C VAL A 85 -17.86 13.74 2.73
N VAL A 86 -18.59 14.44 1.85
CA VAL A 86 -19.82 13.92 1.23
C VAL A 86 -19.56 12.61 0.47
N LYS A 87 -18.47 12.54 -0.29
CA LYS A 87 -18.15 11.36 -1.11
C LYS A 87 -17.58 10.19 -0.32
N ASN A 88 -16.70 10.45 0.64
CA ASN A 88 -15.89 9.41 1.29
C ASN A 88 -16.41 8.97 2.67
N TYR A 89 -17.29 9.75 3.32
CA TYR A 89 -17.67 9.51 4.72
C TYR A 89 -18.26 8.12 4.95
N SER A 90 -19.16 7.67 4.06
CA SER A 90 -19.78 6.34 4.19
C SER A 90 -18.74 5.22 4.17
N ASP A 91 -17.74 5.34 3.32
CA ASP A 91 -16.75 4.28 3.10
C ASP A 91 -15.73 4.26 4.23
N ILE A 92 -15.27 5.44 4.68
CA ILE A 92 -14.39 5.56 5.84
C ILE A 92 -15.08 5.02 7.10
N LYS A 93 -16.36 5.33 7.32
CA LYS A 93 -17.09 4.88 8.51
C LYS A 93 -17.42 3.38 8.47
N LYS A 94 -17.71 2.82 7.29
CA LYS A 94 -17.87 1.37 7.11
C LYS A 94 -16.58 0.60 7.41
N LEU A 95 -15.44 1.12 6.98
CA LEU A 95 -14.13 0.53 7.25
C LEU A 95 -13.72 0.67 8.71
N ASN A 96 -14.14 1.75 9.38
CA ASN A 96 -13.73 2.10 10.74
C ASN A 96 -14.95 2.34 11.65
N PRO A 97 -15.73 1.30 11.99
CA PRO A 97 -16.95 1.48 12.79
C PRO A 97 -16.67 2.04 14.18
N LYS A 98 -15.58 1.59 14.83
CA LYS A 98 -15.15 2.01 16.17
C LYS A 98 -14.63 3.45 16.23
N LEU A 99 -14.08 3.98 15.13
CA LEU A 99 -13.46 5.30 15.11
C LEU A 99 -14.53 6.40 15.20
N PRO A 100 -14.47 7.28 16.24
CA PRO A 100 -15.26 8.49 16.30
C PRO A 100 -14.82 9.46 15.20
N PHE A 101 -15.76 9.80 14.30
CA PHE A 101 -15.55 10.74 13.21
C PHE A 101 -16.54 11.89 13.41
N LEU A 102 -16.03 13.02 13.92
CA LEU A 102 -16.85 14.17 14.30
C LEU A 102 -16.78 15.25 13.21
N ILE A 103 -17.93 15.65 12.69
CA ILE A 103 -18.05 16.74 11.73
C ILE A 103 -18.67 17.94 12.43
N ARG A 104 -18.01 19.09 12.34
CA ARG A 104 -18.43 20.34 12.96
C ARG A 104 -18.44 21.44 11.91
N GLU A 105 -19.64 21.89 11.59
CA GLU A 105 -19.85 22.95 10.62
C GLU A 105 -20.01 24.29 11.35
N ALA A 106 -19.25 25.30 10.94
CA ALA A 106 -19.34 26.64 11.52
C ALA A 106 -19.09 27.72 10.46
N HIS A 107 -19.65 28.92 10.62
CA HIS A 107 -19.44 30.01 9.68
C HIS A 107 -18.13 30.76 9.95
N GLY A 108 -17.44 31.16 8.87
CA GLY A 108 -16.24 32.00 8.95
C GLY A 108 -15.00 31.31 9.50
N ILE A 109 -15.03 29.97 9.67
CA ILE A 109 -13.87 29.21 10.13
C ILE A 109 -13.03 28.69 8.97
N GLU A 110 -11.74 28.56 9.24
CA GLU A 110 -10.81 27.88 8.34
C GLU A 110 -11.05 26.36 8.38
N PRO A 111 -11.03 25.67 7.23
CA PRO A 111 -11.20 24.21 7.20
C PRO A 111 -9.98 23.50 7.81
N VAL A 112 -10.22 22.66 8.81
CA VAL A 112 -9.18 22.00 9.59
C VAL A 112 -9.58 20.56 9.91
N ILE A 113 -8.59 19.66 9.84
CA ILE A 113 -8.68 18.29 10.32
C ILE A 113 -7.84 18.17 11.59
N TYR A 114 -8.46 17.70 12.67
CA TYR A 114 -7.81 17.31 13.91
C TYR A 114 -7.77 15.80 14.01
N ALA A 115 -6.60 15.28 14.35
CA ALA A 115 -6.35 13.87 14.60
C ALA A 115 -5.88 13.72 16.05
N ARG A 116 -6.63 12.97 16.85
CA ARG A 116 -6.24 12.62 18.22
C ARG A 116 -5.68 11.21 18.25
N TYR A 117 -4.58 11.06 18.96
CA TYR A 117 -3.85 9.81 19.17
C TYR A 117 -3.94 9.39 20.64
N ASP A 118 -3.31 8.27 20.96
CA ASP A 118 -3.11 7.84 22.34
C ASP A 118 -2.37 8.90 23.17
N TRP A 119 -2.47 8.77 24.49
CA TRP A 119 -1.84 9.68 25.46
C TRP A 119 -2.28 11.15 25.31
N GLY A 120 -3.40 11.41 24.63
CA GLY A 120 -3.95 12.75 24.44
C GLY A 120 -3.16 13.63 23.47
N LYS A 121 -2.25 13.05 22.67
CA LYS A 121 -1.53 13.81 21.63
C LYS A 121 -2.51 14.16 20.49
N GLU A 122 -2.47 15.40 20.01
CA GLU A 122 -3.35 15.87 18.94
C GLU A 122 -2.54 16.59 17.85
N GLU A 123 -2.84 16.29 16.59
CA GLU A 123 -2.27 16.95 15.42
C GLU A 123 -3.34 17.72 14.65
N LYS A 124 -2.97 18.92 14.20
CA LYS A 124 -3.83 19.82 13.43
C LYS A 124 -3.30 19.96 12.01
N LYS A 125 -4.15 19.73 11.00
CA LYS A 125 -3.86 20.02 9.59
C LYS A 125 -4.88 20.98 9.02
N VAL A 126 -4.38 22.14 8.60
CA VAL A 126 -5.16 23.15 7.88
C VAL A 126 -5.29 22.73 6.41
N VAL A 127 -6.50 22.80 5.86
CA VAL A 127 -6.81 22.30 4.51
C VAL A 127 -7.59 23.34 3.68
N THR A 128 -7.09 24.58 3.71
CA THR A 128 -7.70 25.75 3.05
C THR A 128 -7.42 25.75 1.55
N ASN A 129 -8.47 25.90 0.73
CA ASN A 129 -8.41 25.90 -0.73
C ASN A 129 -7.78 24.63 -1.35
N LEU A 130 -7.77 23.52 -0.62
CA LEU A 130 -7.26 22.25 -1.12
C LEU A 130 -8.32 21.51 -1.94
N THR A 131 -7.87 20.76 -2.93
CA THR A 131 -8.70 19.83 -3.71
C THR A 131 -9.03 18.59 -2.88
N GLU A 132 -10.04 17.83 -3.30
CA GLU A 132 -10.44 16.57 -2.64
C GLU A 132 -9.28 15.57 -2.51
N GLN A 133 -8.39 15.52 -3.52
CA GLN A 133 -7.24 14.61 -3.55
C GLN A 133 -6.17 15.04 -2.56
N GLU A 134 -5.87 16.33 -2.47
CA GLU A 134 -4.90 16.86 -1.50
C GLU A 134 -5.40 16.70 -0.06
N VAL A 135 -6.72 16.86 0.16
CA VAL A 135 -7.35 16.58 1.47
C VAL A 135 -7.17 15.11 1.84
N GLU A 136 -7.34 14.20 0.89
CA GLU A 136 -7.11 12.77 1.09
C GLU A 136 -5.64 12.48 1.48
N GLU A 137 -4.69 13.12 0.81
CA GLU A 137 -3.27 13.01 1.12
C GLU A 137 -2.95 13.51 2.54
N LYS A 138 -3.55 14.63 2.96
CA LYS A 138 -3.39 15.13 4.33
C LYS A 138 -3.96 14.19 5.38
N LEU A 139 -5.10 13.56 5.10
CA LEU A 139 -5.66 12.54 5.99
C LEU A 139 -4.77 11.29 6.06
N LYS A 140 -4.16 10.90 4.93
CA LYS A 140 -3.18 9.82 4.87
C LYS A 140 -1.92 10.15 5.66
N GLU A 141 -1.40 11.37 5.57
CA GLU A 141 -0.27 11.84 6.39
C GLU A 141 -0.56 11.69 7.89
N LEU A 142 -1.76 12.10 8.35
CA LEU A 142 -2.18 11.96 9.74
C LEU A 142 -2.23 10.49 10.19
N CYS A 143 -2.73 9.58 9.33
CA CYS A 143 -2.72 8.14 9.61
C CYS A 143 -1.30 7.59 9.73
N LEU A 144 -0.39 7.98 8.83
CA LEU A 144 1.01 7.54 8.85
C LEU A 144 1.80 8.09 10.04
N LEU A 145 1.44 9.29 10.52
CA LEU A 145 2.00 9.85 11.76
C LEU A 145 1.61 9.00 12.97
N GLY A 146 0.37 8.49 13.01
CA GLY A 146 -0.08 7.60 14.10
C GLY A 146 0.71 6.30 14.21
N ASN A 147 1.23 5.76 13.10
CA ASN A 147 2.10 4.58 13.13
C ASN A 147 3.44 4.83 13.87
N LYS A 148 3.88 6.09 13.96
CA LYS A 148 5.15 6.46 14.60
C LYS A 148 4.99 6.83 16.07
N MET A 149 3.75 7.00 16.52
CA MET A 149 3.43 7.46 17.87
C MET A 149 3.30 6.26 18.81
N ASP A 150 3.66 6.45 20.08
CA ASP A 150 3.49 5.44 21.12
C ASP A 150 2.00 5.17 21.34
N LYS A 151 1.62 3.90 21.37
CA LYS A 151 0.24 3.46 21.62
C LYS A 151 0.05 3.14 23.10
N SER A 152 -1.20 3.16 23.56
CA SER A 152 -1.50 2.70 24.91
C SER A 152 -1.70 1.18 24.89
N PRO A 153 -1.47 0.48 26.01
CA PRO A 153 -1.72 -0.96 26.08
C PRO A 153 -3.16 -1.33 25.72
N GLU A 154 -4.13 -0.46 26.04
CA GLU A 154 -5.55 -0.69 25.74
C GLU A 154 -5.84 -0.69 24.25
N SER A 155 -5.22 0.22 23.48
CA SER A 155 -5.37 0.28 22.02
C SER A 155 -4.61 -0.82 21.28
N GLU A 156 -3.64 -1.48 21.92
CA GLU A 156 -3.01 -2.72 21.41
C GLU A 156 -3.87 -3.97 21.60
N LEU A 157 -4.73 -3.99 22.63
CA LEU A 157 -5.58 -5.13 22.97
C LEU A 157 -6.84 -5.24 22.09
N ASP A 158 -7.16 -4.21 21.31
CA ASP A 158 -8.22 -4.27 20.31
C ASP A 158 -7.90 -5.31 19.23
N GLU A 159 -8.87 -6.19 18.93
CA GLU A 159 -8.77 -7.21 17.87
C GLU A 159 -8.18 -6.61 16.58
N PRO A 160 -7.22 -7.29 15.93
CA PRO A 160 -6.53 -6.76 14.78
C PRO A 160 -7.51 -6.41 13.67
N ASP A 161 -7.37 -5.21 13.10
CA ASP A 161 -8.10 -4.81 11.90
C ASP A 161 -8.03 -5.89 10.82
N ILE A 162 -9.04 -5.93 9.95
CA ILE A 162 -9.20 -6.93 8.88
C ILE A 162 -7.89 -7.17 8.11
N VAL A 163 -7.11 -6.12 7.85
CA VAL A 163 -5.83 -6.21 7.14
C VAL A 163 -4.77 -6.97 7.97
N THR A 164 -4.69 -6.67 9.25
CA THR A 164 -3.70 -7.21 10.19
C THR A 164 -4.02 -8.65 10.58
N SER A 165 -5.31 -9.02 10.64
CA SER A 165 -5.74 -10.40 10.93
C SER A 165 -5.30 -11.39 9.84
N TYR A 166 -5.30 -10.99 8.56
CA TYR A 166 -4.77 -11.82 7.45
C TYR A 166 -3.24 -11.95 7.45
N GLN A 167 -2.51 -11.06 8.12
CA GLN A 167 -1.05 -11.05 8.14
C GLN A 167 -0.45 -11.72 9.37
N LYS A 168 -1.27 -12.06 10.38
CA LYS A 168 -0.78 -12.82 11.54
C LYS A 168 -0.26 -14.18 11.05
N PRO A 169 1.01 -14.54 11.31
CA PRO A 169 1.45 -15.90 11.10
C PRO A 169 0.55 -16.80 11.93
N ILE A 170 0.06 -17.90 11.36
CA ILE A 170 -0.69 -18.91 12.10
C ILE A 170 0.28 -19.44 13.15
N LEU A 171 0.16 -18.94 14.38
CA LEU A 171 0.99 -19.39 15.47
C LEU A 171 0.55 -20.81 15.78
N THR A 172 1.30 -21.78 15.28
CA THR A 172 1.15 -23.20 15.64
C THR A 172 1.72 -23.40 17.04
N TYR A 173 1.23 -22.68 18.06
CA TYR A 173 1.51 -23.09 19.42
C TYR A 173 0.74 -24.38 19.66
N ARG A 174 1.48 -25.49 19.63
CA ARG A 174 1.04 -26.74 20.23
C ARG A 174 0.95 -26.45 21.73
N THR A 175 -0.27 -26.34 22.25
CA THR A 175 -0.49 -26.32 23.70
C THR A 175 0.14 -27.59 24.27
N VAL A 176 1.28 -27.45 24.92
CA VAL A 176 1.82 -28.51 25.76
C VAL A 176 1.05 -28.41 27.07
N PHE A 177 0.07 -29.31 27.24
CA PHE A 177 -0.64 -29.52 28.49
C PHE A 177 0.28 -30.17 29.52
#